data_AF-A0A1V6RGQ3-F1
#
_entry.id   AF-A0A1V6RGQ3-F1
#
_cell.length_a   1.000
_cell.length_b   1.000
_cell.length_c   1.000
_cell.angle_alpha   90.00
_cell.angle_beta   90.00
_cell.angle_gamma   90.00
#
_symmetry.space_group_name_H-M   'P 1'
#
loop_
_entity.id
_entity.type
_entity.pdbx_description
1 polymer ?
#
loop_
_entity_poly.entity_id
_entity_poly.type
_entity_poly.pdbx_seq_one_letter_code
_entity_poly.pdbx_strand_id
1 'polypeptide(L)'
;MPLIGKPRKVRFPNAQKPKNRTSTSTLLVPTKTTASTAMTTATDSNQPHPGIPALFTQPPPIRDPLITETIDLQNATLEKCLPFLKGIHSTQKDLNDYGVPALQRDIHTSYLYDALEDYPEGFVAMDASRPWIVYWALAGLAMLGEDTTRYRERVITTLRPMQNPTGGFGGGHGQTSHVAGSYAAVLSLAMVGGEEAFGLVDRNAMWQWIGRLKQTDGGFRVCEGGEEDVRGAYCAMTIISLLDLPLTLAPGSQAREAGLESLTSGLPEYLSRCQTFEGGISGSPGSEAHGAYAFCALACLSILGPPEEIFNRHMDIPMLVSWLSARQSAPEGGLSGRTNKLVDGCYSHWVGGCWPLLESSLEGKPDNTKPPTNSLFSREGLIRYILGCCQGTDGGLRDKPGKHVDSYHTCYVMAGLSATQNHHYRTASSVTSNNFSSSFSWKSSPNRDPGNVFSRGDRLEPMHPLYMIPHKAAEQMRLWSEAQPLTV
;
A
#
# COMPACT_ATOMS: atom_id res chain seq x y z
N MET A 1 -15.17 -32.03 -24.06
CA MET A 1 -14.50 -31.87 -22.74
C MET A 1 -13.09 -31.35 -23.00
N PRO A 2 -12.81 -30.06 -22.83
CA PRO A 2 -11.44 -29.59 -22.91
C PRO A 2 -10.69 -30.07 -21.66
N LEU A 3 -9.49 -30.61 -21.87
CA LEU A 3 -8.58 -31.09 -20.83
C LEU A 3 -8.26 -29.94 -19.89
N ILE A 4 -8.86 -29.95 -18.70
CA ILE A 4 -8.47 -29.08 -17.59
C ILE A 4 -7.04 -29.49 -17.22
N GLY A 5 -6.06 -28.66 -17.61
CA GLY A 5 -4.68 -28.80 -17.18
C GLY A 5 -4.63 -28.85 -15.64
N LYS A 6 -3.71 -29.66 -15.08
CA LYS A 6 -3.53 -29.74 -13.62
C LYS A 6 -3.42 -28.32 -13.03
N PRO A 7 -4.10 -28.02 -11.91
CA PRO A 7 -4.01 -26.70 -11.28
C PRO A 7 -2.54 -26.37 -10.99
N ARG A 8 -2.12 -25.18 -11.41
CA ARG A 8 -0.78 -24.67 -11.09
C ARG A 8 -0.76 -24.42 -9.59
N LYS A 9 0.34 -24.75 -8.92
CA LYS A 9 0.55 -24.47 -7.49
C LYS A 9 1.42 -23.23 -7.36
N VAL A 10 1.19 -22.43 -6.32
CA VAL A 10 2.07 -21.30 -6.00
C VAL A 10 3.48 -21.83 -5.80
N ARG A 11 4.46 -21.22 -6.50
CA ARG A 11 5.87 -21.56 -6.35
C ARG A 11 6.50 -20.60 -5.34
N PHE A 12 6.67 -21.06 -4.11
CA PHE A 12 7.52 -20.35 -3.15
C PHE A 12 8.98 -20.78 -3.35
N PRO A 13 9.96 -19.88 -3.14
CA PRO A 13 11.35 -20.27 -2.99
C PRO A 13 11.44 -21.29 -1.85
N ASN A 14 11.99 -22.48 -2.12
CA ASN A 14 12.12 -23.53 -1.11
C ASN A 14 12.82 -22.99 0.14
N ALA A 15 12.19 -23.14 1.31
CA ALA A 15 12.86 -22.94 2.59
C ALA A 15 14.08 -23.86 2.65
N GLN A 16 15.29 -23.30 2.54
CA GLN A 16 16.49 -24.05 2.87
C GLN A 16 16.40 -24.45 4.34
N LYS A 17 16.19 -25.75 4.60
CA LYS A 17 16.30 -26.30 5.96
C LYS A 17 17.67 -25.88 6.54
N PRO A 18 17.74 -25.43 7.80
CA PRO A 18 19.02 -25.13 8.42
C PRO A 18 19.87 -26.39 8.42
N LYS A 19 21.02 -26.35 7.72
CA LYS A 19 22.02 -27.41 7.83
C LYS A 19 22.60 -27.35 9.24
N ASN A 20 22.22 -28.30 10.08
CA ASN A 20 22.97 -28.62 11.30
C ASN A 20 24.40 -29.00 10.89
N ARG A 21 25.34 -28.07 11.05
CA ARG A 21 26.78 -28.36 11.03
C ARG A 21 27.30 -28.25 12.45
N THR A 22 27.39 -29.40 13.11
CA THR A 22 28.36 -29.64 14.18
C THR A 22 29.75 -29.56 13.57
N SER A 23 30.54 -28.55 13.94
CA SER A 23 31.95 -28.47 13.58
C SER A 23 32.82 -28.63 14.82
N THR A 24 33.33 -29.83 15.03
CA THR A 24 34.57 -30.09 15.76
C THR A 24 35.68 -30.32 14.73
N SER A 25 36.76 -29.53 14.78
CA SER A 25 38.11 -29.95 14.37
C SER A 25 39.10 -28.78 14.40
N THR A 26 39.99 -28.85 15.39
CA THR A 26 41.46 -28.79 15.30
C THR A 26 42.16 -27.68 14.50
N LEU A 27 42.94 -26.90 15.25
CA LEU A 27 43.96 -25.95 14.83
C LEU A 27 45.06 -26.63 14.00
N LEU A 28 45.32 -26.09 12.81
CA LEU A 28 46.54 -26.33 12.03
C LEU A 28 47.13 -24.98 11.59
N VAL A 29 48.39 -24.78 11.95
CA VAL A 29 49.23 -23.61 11.65
C VAL A 29 49.63 -23.62 10.16
N PRO A 30 49.61 -22.49 9.42
CA PRO A 30 50.14 -22.45 8.06
C PRO A 30 51.61 -22.00 8.02
N THR A 31 52.43 -22.77 7.31
CA THR A 31 53.79 -22.43 6.89
C THR A 31 53.80 -21.53 5.65
N LYS A 32 54.69 -20.53 5.66
CA LYS A 32 54.92 -19.56 4.59
C LYS A 32 55.57 -20.22 3.36
N THR A 33 55.06 -19.91 2.16
CA THR A 33 55.85 -19.93 0.92
C THR A 33 55.48 -18.73 0.05
N THR A 34 56.52 -18.04 -0.40
CA THR A 34 56.51 -16.80 -1.19
C THR A 34 56.50 -17.11 -2.69
N ALA A 35 55.59 -16.50 -3.44
CA ALA A 35 55.71 -16.40 -4.90
C ALA A 35 55.04 -15.11 -5.43
N SER A 36 55.89 -14.16 -5.84
CA SER A 36 55.80 -13.22 -6.97
C SER A 36 54.42 -12.70 -7.40
N THR A 37 54.13 -11.47 -7.00
CA THR A 37 53.04 -10.59 -7.41
C THR A 37 53.16 -10.12 -8.87
N ALA A 38 52.18 -10.45 -9.71
CA ALA A 38 51.82 -9.63 -10.86
C ALA A 38 50.61 -8.76 -10.45
N MET A 39 50.83 -7.46 -10.32
CA MET A 39 49.79 -6.49 -9.98
C MET A 39 48.81 -6.32 -11.16
N THR A 40 47.72 -7.08 -11.15
CA THR A 40 46.46 -6.62 -11.71
C THR A 40 45.75 -5.80 -10.64
N THR A 41 45.55 -4.51 -10.88
CA THR A 41 44.75 -3.62 -10.03
C THR A 41 43.32 -4.16 -9.95
N ALA A 42 43.04 -4.96 -8.92
CA ALA A 42 41.69 -5.22 -8.48
C ALA A 42 41.13 -3.89 -7.97
N THR A 43 40.19 -3.32 -8.72
CA THR A 43 39.35 -2.22 -8.26
C THR A 43 38.73 -2.62 -6.92
N ASP A 44 38.95 -1.80 -5.91
CA ASP A 44 38.49 -1.97 -4.53
C ASP A 44 36.96 -2.20 -4.52
N SER A 45 36.53 -3.47 -4.46
CA SER A 45 35.16 -3.92 -4.73
C SER A 45 34.13 -3.52 -3.65
N ASN A 46 34.52 -2.62 -2.75
CA ASN A 46 33.75 -2.15 -1.61
C ASN A 46 33.43 -0.65 -1.68
N GLN A 47 33.90 0.06 -2.70
CA GLN A 47 33.58 1.47 -2.89
C GLN A 47 32.13 1.62 -3.40
N PRO A 48 31.31 2.51 -2.81
CA PRO A 48 29.97 2.79 -3.32
C PRO A 48 30.01 3.29 -4.78
N HIS A 49 28.95 3.01 -5.53
CA HIS A 49 28.80 3.55 -6.87
C HIS A 49 28.85 5.10 -6.85
N PRO A 50 29.58 5.76 -7.76
CA PRO A 50 29.84 7.21 -7.69
C PRO A 50 28.57 8.07 -7.80
N GLY A 51 27.50 7.56 -8.42
CA GLY A 51 26.20 8.22 -8.50
C GLY A 51 25.33 8.18 -7.23
N ILE A 52 25.85 7.62 -6.13
CA ILE A 52 25.11 7.47 -4.87
C ILE A 52 25.58 8.54 -3.87
N PRO A 53 24.71 9.48 -3.46
CA PRO A 53 25.04 10.49 -2.47
C PRO A 53 25.52 9.92 -1.13
N ALA A 54 26.41 10.66 -0.45
CA ALA A 54 26.89 10.30 0.90
C ALA A 54 25.75 10.05 1.90
N LEU A 55 24.63 10.78 1.74
CA LEU A 55 23.41 10.63 2.54
C LEU A 55 22.87 9.19 2.56
N PHE A 56 23.08 8.40 1.50
CA PHE A 56 22.58 7.02 1.39
C PHE A 56 23.67 5.96 1.60
N THR A 57 24.92 6.37 1.90
CA THR A 57 26.06 5.45 2.06
C THR A 57 26.67 5.47 3.45
N GLN A 58 26.23 6.39 4.32
CA GLN A 58 26.76 6.58 5.66
C GLN A 58 25.65 6.62 6.72
N PRO A 59 25.90 6.10 7.93
CA PRO A 59 24.99 6.30 9.06
C PRO A 59 24.79 7.78 9.40
N PRO A 60 23.69 8.13 10.10
CA PRO A 60 23.50 9.48 10.62
C PRO A 60 24.67 9.92 11.51
N PRO A 61 25.09 11.20 11.44
CA PRO A 61 26.23 11.70 12.21
C PRO A 61 25.97 11.76 13.72
N ILE A 62 24.71 11.92 14.13
CA ILE A 62 24.32 11.93 15.55
C ILE A 62 23.99 10.50 15.96
N ARG A 63 24.71 10.00 16.97
CA ARG A 63 24.47 8.67 17.57
C ARG A 63 24.50 8.80 19.08
N ASP A 64 23.39 8.42 19.70
CA ASP A 64 23.28 8.45 21.16
C ASP A 64 24.17 7.37 21.80
N PRO A 65 24.81 7.66 22.95
CA PRO A 65 25.62 6.68 23.67
C PRO A 65 24.76 5.66 24.42
N LEU A 66 23.49 5.96 24.69
CA LEU A 66 22.55 5.04 25.34
C LEU A 66 22.22 3.90 24.37
N ILE A 67 22.34 2.65 24.81
CA ILE A 67 21.98 1.48 24.00
C ILE A 67 20.67 0.90 24.52
N THR A 68 19.75 0.63 23.59
CA THR A 68 18.43 0.04 23.83
C THR A 68 18.11 -0.92 22.71
N GLU A 69 17.11 -1.78 22.89
CA GLU A 69 16.61 -2.67 21.83
C GLU A 69 16.26 -1.89 20.55
N THR A 70 15.67 -0.69 20.68
CA THR A 70 15.37 0.19 19.53
C THR A 70 16.61 0.52 18.72
N ILE A 71 17.70 0.91 19.40
CA ILE A 71 18.96 1.31 18.75
C ILE A 71 19.64 0.08 18.13
N ASP A 72 19.62 -1.06 18.82
CA ASP A 72 20.19 -2.30 18.28
C ASP A 72 19.45 -2.75 17.02
N LEU A 73 18.11 -2.73 17.03
CA LEU A 73 17.30 -3.07 15.86
C LEU A 73 17.47 -2.07 14.71
N GLN A 74 17.60 -0.77 15.02
CA GLN A 74 17.84 0.27 14.02
C GLN A 74 19.19 0.07 13.35
N ASN A 75 20.26 -0.14 14.13
CA ASN A 75 21.60 -0.42 13.60
C ASN A 75 21.62 -1.72 12.78
N ALA A 76 21.00 -2.80 13.28
CA ALA A 76 20.94 -4.07 12.56
C ALA A 76 20.14 -3.99 11.25
N THR A 77 19.12 -3.13 11.19
CA THR A 77 18.38 -2.85 9.95
C THR A 77 19.25 -2.07 8.97
N LEU A 78 19.89 -1.02 9.45
CA LEU A 78 20.80 -0.20 8.67
C LEU A 78 21.95 -1.02 8.06
N GLU A 79 22.60 -1.87 8.84
CA GLU A 79 23.68 -2.75 8.38
C GLU A 79 23.24 -3.68 7.23
N LYS A 80 21.99 -4.14 7.26
CA LYS A 80 21.43 -4.98 6.18
C LYS A 80 21.07 -4.16 4.94
N CYS A 81 20.68 -2.90 5.09
CA CYS A 81 20.33 -2.03 3.97
C CYS A 81 21.55 -1.44 3.26
N LEU A 82 22.61 -1.08 3.99
CA LEU A 82 23.78 -0.36 3.46
C LEU A 82 24.43 -1.02 2.22
N PRO A 83 24.64 -2.35 2.15
CA PRO A 83 25.19 -2.97 0.94
C PRO A 83 24.34 -2.73 -0.30
N PHE A 84 23.01 -2.76 -0.15
CA PHE A 84 22.08 -2.50 -1.25
C PHE A 84 22.07 -1.02 -1.64
N LEU A 85 22.06 -0.13 -0.65
CA LEU A 85 22.06 1.31 -0.85
C LEU A 85 23.37 1.83 -1.45
N LYS A 86 24.49 1.13 -1.22
CA LYS A 86 25.80 1.43 -1.83
C LYS A 86 25.97 0.84 -3.23
N GLY A 87 25.03 0.01 -3.69
CA GLY A 87 25.15 -0.68 -4.97
C GLY A 87 26.25 -1.76 -5.00
N ILE A 88 26.63 -2.31 -3.84
CA ILE A 88 27.69 -3.32 -3.71
C ILE A 88 27.16 -4.70 -3.30
N HIS A 89 25.86 -4.84 -3.10
CA HIS A 89 25.27 -6.13 -2.76
C HIS A 89 25.34 -7.07 -3.96
N SER A 90 25.86 -8.29 -3.76
CA SER A 90 26.12 -9.27 -4.83
C SER A 90 24.93 -9.65 -5.73
N THR A 91 23.69 -9.40 -5.27
CA THR A 91 22.47 -9.67 -6.06
C THR A 91 22.07 -8.52 -6.97
N GLN A 92 22.62 -7.32 -6.78
CA GLN A 92 22.33 -6.18 -7.63
C GLN A 92 23.21 -6.24 -8.90
N LYS A 93 22.57 -6.09 -10.05
CA LYS A 93 23.20 -6.06 -11.37
C LYS A 93 22.69 -4.84 -12.12
N ASP A 94 23.46 -4.39 -13.10
CA ASP A 94 23.04 -3.39 -14.07
C ASP A 94 22.47 -2.12 -13.42
N LEU A 95 23.25 -1.53 -12.50
CA LEU A 95 22.90 -0.26 -11.86
C LEU A 95 22.91 0.87 -12.88
N ASN A 96 21.94 1.78 -12.78
CA ASN A 96 21.91 3.00 -13.60
C ASN A 96 22.94 4.04 -13.14
N ASP A 97 23.00 5.19 -13.80
CA ASP A 97 23.95 6.28 -13.50
C ASP A 97 23.84 6.80 -12.04
N TYR A 98 22.69 6.61 -11.39
CA TYR A 98 22.46 6.97 -9.99
C TYR A 98 22.77 5.83 -9.00
N GLY A 99 23.31 4.71 -9.48
CA GLY A 99 23.59 3.53 -8.66
C GLY A 99 22.35 2.76 -8.21
N VAL A 100 21.22 2.91 -8.90
CA VAL A 100 19.94 2.25 -8.59
C VAL A 100 19.71 1.08 -9.54
N PRO A 101 19.35 -0.13 -9.05
CA PRO A 101 19.04 -1.27 -9.92
C PRO A 101 17.68 -1.09 -10.60
N ALA A 102 17.52 -1.69 -11.78
CA ALA A 102 16.23 -1.72 -12.47
C ALA A 102 15.16 -2.49 -11.66
N LEU A 103 13.90 -2.13 -11.88
CA LEU A 103 12.74 -2.90 -11.43
C LEU A 103 12.70 -4.22 -12.19
N GLN A 104 12.70 -5.33 -11.47
CA GLN A 104 12.71 -6.67 -12.05
C GLN A 104 11.29 -7.11 -12.46
N ARG A 105 10.71 -6.39 -13.43
CA ARG A 105 9.30 -6.50 -13.83
C ARG A 105 8.87 -7.94 -14.12
N ASP A 106 9.59 -8.64 -14.99
CA ASP A 106 9.18 -9.97 -15.46
C ASP A 106 9.07 -11.00 -14.34
N ILE A 107 10.01 -10.99 -13.39
CA ILE A 107 9.97 -11.91 -12.25
C ILE A 107 8.89 -11.51 -11.24
N HIS A 108 8.61 -10.21 -11.06
CA HIS A 108 7.52 -9.74 -10.20
C HIS A 108 6.15 -10.07 -10.82
N THR A 109 6.00 -9.92 -12.14
CA THR A 109 4.82 -10.34 -12.89
C THR A 109 4.60 -11.85 -12.74
N SER A 110 5.64 -12.67 -12.93
CA SER A 110 5.54 -14.13 -12.74
C SER A 110 5.16 -14.51 -11.31
N TYR A 111 5.73 -13.82 -10.31
CA TYR A 111 5.41 -14.04 -8.90
C TYR A 111 3.93 -13.75 -8.60
N LEU A 112 3.40 -12.64 -9.10
CA LEU A 112 1.99 -12.26 -8.91
C LEU A 112 1.03 -13.21 -9.62
N TYR A 113 1.42 -13.76 -10.77
CA TYR A 113 0.65 -14.82 -11.40
C TYR A 113 0.63 -16.10 -10.58
N ASP A 114 1.76 -16.50 -10.01
CA ASP A 114 1.80 -17.65 -9.11
C ASP A 114 0.98 -17.38 -7.83
N ALA A 115 0.91 -16.13 -7.34
CA ALA A 115 0.11 -15.75 -6.17
C ALA A 115 -1.42 -15.84 -6.38
N LEU A 116 -1.90 -16.00 -7.61
CA LEU A 116 -3.32 -16.22 -7.90
C LEU A 116 -3.72 -17.70 -7.93
N GLU A 117 -2.79 -18.60 -7.62
CA GLU A 117 -2.97 -20.04 -7.74
C GLU A 117 -3.14 -20.73 -6.35
N ASP A 118 -3.00 -22.05 -6.30
CA ASP A 118 -3.26 -22.84 -5.10
C ASP A 118 -2.12 -22.75 -4.05
N TYR A 119 -2.49 -22.55 -2.79
CA TYR A 119 -1.57 -22.41 -1.65
C TYR A 119 -1.51 -23.70 -0.81
N PRO A 120 -0.34 -24.05 -0.23
CA PRO A 120 -0.23 -25.23 0.64
C PRO A 120 -0.91 -25.01 2.00
N GLU A 121 -1.21 -26.10 2.71
CA GLU A 121 -1.94 -26.11 4.00
C GLU A 121 -1.39 -25.16 5.07
N GLY A 122 -0.07 -24.91 5.07
CA GLY A 122 0.58 -23.98 6.00
C GLY A 122 0.10 -22.52 5.88
N PHE A 123 -0.61 -22.17 4.81
CA PHE A 123 -1.22 -20.85 4.60
C PHE A 123 -2.61 -20.70 5.20
N VAL A 124 -3.08 -21.66 6.02
CA VAL A 124 -4.41 -21.59 6.67
C VAL A 124 -4.66 -20.29 7.44
N ALA A 125 -3.61 -19.65 7.98
CA ALA A 125 -3.72 -18.35 8.64
C ALA A 125 -4.22 -17.22 7.70
N MET A 126 -4.11 -17.40 6.39
CA MET A 126 -4.58 -16.48 5.36
C MET A 126 -6.02 -16.76 4.90
N ASP A 127 -6.72 -17.74 5.48
CA ASP A 127 -8.07 -18.10 5.03
C ASP A 127 -9.08 -16.94 5.17
N ALA A 128 -8.96 -16.13 6.23
CA ALA A 128 -9.77 -14.91 6.38
C ALA A 128 -9.34 -13.75 5.45
N SER A 129 -8.23 -13.91 4.74
CA SER A 129 -7.61 -12.90 3.88
C SER A 129 -7.59 -13.28 2.40
N ARG A 130 -8.39 -14.26 1.96
CA ARG A 130 -8.41 -14.66 0.54
C ARG A 130 -8.84 -13.53 -0.42
N PRO A 131 -9.83 -12.66 -0.10
CA PRO A 131 -10.11 -11.48 -0.91
C PRO A 131 -8.90 -10.55 -1.04
N TRP A 132 -8.11 -10.42 0.02
CA TRP A 132 -6.89 -9.60 0.02
C TRP A 132 -5.82 -10.16 -0.91
N ILE A 133 -5.61 -11.48 -0.93
CA ILE A 133 -4.66 -12.13 -1.86
C ILE A 133 -5.03 -11.80 -3.31
N VAL A 134 -6.32 -11.92 -3.65
CA VAL A 134 -6.83 -11.57 -5.00
C VAL A 134 -6.56 -10.10 -5.31
N TYR A 135 -6.94 -9.19 -4.40
CA TYR A 135 -6.74 -7.77 -4.59
C TYR A 135 -5.25 -7.40 -4.76
N TRP A 136 -4.37 -7.86 -3.86
CA TRP A 136 -2.95 -7.52 -3.91
C TRP A 136 -2.29 -8.01 -5.20
N ALA A 137 -2.65 -9.21 -5.65
CA ALA A 137 -2.12 -9.76 -6.88
C ALA A 137 -2.60 -8.97 -8.11
N LEU A 138 -3.90 -8.71 -8.22
CA LEU A 138 -4.47 -7.94 -9.34
C LEU A 138 -3.96 -6.49 -9.37
N ALA A 139 -3.85 -5.84 -8.22
CA ALA A 139 -3.31 -4.49 -8.10
C ALA A 139 -1.84 -4.42 -8.55
N GLY A 140 -1.01 -5.38 -8.13
CA GLY A 140 0.37 -5.49 -8.59
C GLY A 140 0.48 -5.69 -10.10
N LEU A 141 -0.36 -6.57 -10.67
CA LEU A 141 -0.42 -6.83 -12.10
C LEU A 141 -0.86 -5.58 -12.89
N ALA A 142 -1.88 -4.86 -12.41
CA ALA A 142 -2.35 -3.63 -13.03
C ALA A 142 -1.26 -2.55 -13.07
N MET A 143 -0.50 -2.37 -11.98
CA MET A 143 0.64 -1.43 -11.95
C MET A 143 1.77 -1.82 -12.91
N LEU A 144 1.96 -3.12 -13.15
CA LEU A 144 2.93 -3.64 -14.12
C LEU A 144 2.44 -3.54 -15.57
N GLY A 145 1.20 -3.08 -15.79
CA GLY A 145 0.60 -2.89 -17.11
C GLY A 145 -0.09 -4.15 -17.67
N GLU A 146 -0.31 -5.18 -16.84
CA GLU A 146 -0.98 -6.39 -17.27
C GLU A 146 -2.51 -6.21 -17.30
N ASP A 147 -3.16 -6.86 -18.28
CA ASP A 147 -4.62 -6.84 -18.40
C ASP A 147 -5.29 -7.78 -17.37
N THR A 148 -5.94 -7.17 -16.37
CA THR A 148 -6.67 -7.88 -15.31
C THR A 148 -8.02 -8.43 -15.76
N THR A 149 -8.59 -7.99 -16.89
CA THR A 149 -9.94 -8.39 -17.31
C THR A 149 -10.08 -9.89 -17.58
N ARG A 150 -8.98 -10.55 -17.95
CA ARG A 150 -8.91 -12.01 -18.15
C ARG A 150 -9.22 -12.83 -16.88
N TYR A 151 -9.17 -12.22 -15.70
CA TYR A 151 -9.49 -12.86 -14.42
C TYR A 151 -10.95 -12.70 -14.00
N ARG A 152 -11.78 -11.99 -14.78
CA ARG A 152 -13.17 -11.67 -14.42
C ARG A 152 -13.96 -12.88 -13.93
N GLU A 153 -14.02 -13.95 -14.72
CA GLU A 153 -14.76 -15.16 -14.36
C GLU A 153 -14.24 -15.80 -13.07
N ARG A 154 -12.91 -15.95 -12.94
CA ARG A 154 -12.27 -16.51 -11.74
C ARG A 154 -12.56 -15.69 -10.49
N VAL A 155 -12.54 -14.36 -10.60
CA VAL A 155 -12.85 -13.45 -9.48
C VAL A 155 -14.33 -13.58 -9.09
N ILE A 156 -15.25 -13.57 -10.05
CA ILE A 156 -16.69 -13.76 -9.78
C ILE A 156 -16.94 -15.11 -9.09
N THR A 157 -16.38 -16.20 -9.62
CA THR A 157 -16.53 -17.54 -9.03
C THR A 157 -15.94 -17.64 -7.63
N THR A 158 -14.82 -16.94 -7.37
CA THR A 158 -14.16 -16.93 -6.05
C THR A 158 -14.97 -16.15 -5.02
N LEU A 159 -15.48 -14.97 -5.38
CA LEU A 159 -16.13 -14.04 -4.45
C LEU A 159 -17.61 -14.34 -4.23
N ARG A 160 -18.30 -14.94 -5.19
CA ARG A 160 -19.72 -15.30 -5.07
C ARG A 160 -20.06 -16.08 -3.78
N PRO A 161 -19.36 -17.18 -3.42
CA PRO A 161 -19.65 -17.91 -2.19
C PRO A 161 -19.20 -17.19 -0.90
N MET A 162 -18.47 -16.07 -1.01
CA MET A 162 -18.03 -15.23 0.11
C MET A 162 -19.00 -14.09 0.43
N GLN A 163 -19.92 -13.77 -0.49
CA GLN A 163 -20.94 -12.76 -0.25
C GLN A 163 -22.06 -13.32 0.61
N ASN A 164 -22.37 -12.65 1.71
CA ASN A 164 -23.43 -13.08 2.62
C ASN A 164 -24.78 -12.51 2.18
N PRO A 165 -25.88 -13.28 2.28
CA PRO A 165 -27.24 -12.79 1.99
C PRO A 165 -27.67 -11.58 2.84
N THR A 166 -27.04 -11.39 3.99
CA THR A 166 -27.28 -10.26 4.90
C THR A 166 -26.44 -9.01 4.58
N GLY A 167 -25.65 -9.06 3.50
CA GLY A 167 -24.81 -7.96 3.02
C GLY A 167 -23.32 -8.15 3.31
N GLY A 168 -22.48 -7.66 2.41
CA GLY A 168 -21.02 -7.71 2.54
C GLY A 168 -20.38 -9.04 2.13
N PHE A 169 -19.05 -9.05 2.11
CA PHE A 169 -18.21 -10.22 1.85
C PHE A 169 -17.39 -10.58 3.09
N GLY A 170 -17.28 -11.88 3.38
CA GLY A 170 -16.32 -12.44 4.34
C GLY A 170 -14.97 -12.77 3.69
N GLY A 171 -14.08 -13.41 4.45
CA GLY A 171 -12.79 -13.89 3.95
C GLY A 171 -12.86 -15.20 3.16
N GLY A 172 -13.96 -15.95 3.30
CA GLY A 172 -14.17 -17.27 2.72
C GLY A 172 -15.63 -17.70 2.83
N HIS A 173 -15.97 -18.84 2.24
CA HIS A 173 -17.34 -19.37 2.33
C HIS A 173 -17.71 -19.66 3.79
N GLY A 174 -18.87 -19.18 4.22
CA GLY A 174 -19.35 -19.34 5.60
C GLY A 174 -18.71 -18.40 6.62
N GLN A 175 -17.77 -17.53 6.22
CA GLN A 175 -17.24 -16.50 7.09
C GLN A 175 -18.14 -15.26 7.09
N THR A 176 -18.27 -14.62 8.26
CA THR A 176 -19.07 -13.40 8.41
C THR A 176 -18.50 -12.25 7.59
N SER A 177 -19.38 -11.34 7.17
CA SER A 177 -18.98 -10.16 6.42
C SER A 177 -18.05 -9.26 7.23
N HIS A 178 -17.01 -8.77 6.57
CA HIS A 178 -16.01 -7.89 7.16
C HIS A 178 -15.64 -6.78 6.16
N VAL A 179 -15.55 -5.53 6.60
CA VAL A 179 -15.35 -4.38 5.68
C VAL A 179 -14.03 -4.44 4.94
N ALA A 180 -12.97 -4.96 5.57
CA ALA A 180 -11.69 -5.21 4.91
C ALA A 180 -11.81 -6.26 3.77
N GLY A 181 -12.52 -7.38 4.01
CA GLY A 181 -12.77 -8.39 2.97
C GLY A 181 -13.67 -7.87 1.86
N SER A 182 -14.69 -7.08 2.22
CA SER A 182 -15.59 -6.41 1.29
C SER A 182 -14.89 -5.36 0.44
N TYR A 183 -13.98 -4.58 1.03
CA TYR A 183 -13.13 -3.61 0.33
C TYR A 183 -12.28 -4.32 -0.73
N ALA A 184 -11.54 -5.37 -0.34
CA ALA A 184 -10.70 -6.11 -1.27
C ALA A 184 -11.52 -6.79 -2.38
N ALA A 185 -12.70 -7.31 -2.05
CA ALA A 185 -13.63 -7.89 -3.02
C ALA A 185 -14.12 -6.83 -4.05
N VAL A 186 -14.61 -5.68 -3.57
CA VAL A 186 -15.12 -4.59 -4.42
C VAL A 186 -14.02 -4.04 -5.32
N LEU A 187 -12.81 -3.81 -4.79
CA LEU A 187 -11.68 -3.35 -5.60
C LEU A 187 -11.23 -4.38 -6.64
N SER A 188 -11.27 -5.67 -6.31
CA SER A 188 -10.98 -6.74 -7.26
C SER A 188 -12.01 -6.79 -8.39
N LEU A 189 -13.30 -6.64 -8.08
CA LEU A 189 -14.38 -6.55 -9.07
C LEU A 189 -14.24 -5.30 -9.95
N ALA A 190 -13.87 -4.16 -9.36
CA ALA A 190 -13.59 -2.93 -10.10
C ALA A 190 -12.46 -3.12 -11.12
N MET A 191 -11.35 -3.77 -10.73
CA MET A 191 -10.19 -3.99 -11.60
C MET A 191 -10.44 -4.98 -12.75
N VAL A 192 -11.22 -6.04 -12.54
CA VAL A 192 -11.58 -6.97 -13.64
C VAL A 192 -12.69 -6.42 -14.53
N GLY A 193 -13.48 -5.48 -14.00
CA GLY A 193 -14.52 -4.75 -14.72
C GLY A 193 -15.66 -5.62 -15.25
N GLY A 194 -16.59 -4.99 -15.97
CA GLY A 194 -17.69 -5.67 -16.68
C GLY A 194 -18.96 -5.81 -15.86
N GLU A 195 -20.10 -5.77 -16.55
CA GLU A 195 -21.44 -5.77 -15.94
C GLU A 195 -21.67 -6.99 -15.02
N GLU A 196 -21.20 -8.17 -15.41
CA GLU A 196 -21.31 -9.38 -14.57
C GLU A 196 -20.53 -9.27 -13.25
N ALA A 197 -19.38 -8.61 -13.25
CA ALA A 197 -18.57 -8.42 -12.05
C ALA A 197 -19.20 -7.35 -11.15
N PHE A 198 -19.65 -6.24 -11.73
CA PHE A 198 -20.29 -5.17 -10.98
C PHE A 198 -21.64 -5.62 -10.39
N GLY A 199 -22.44 -6.32 -11.20
CA GLY A 199 -23.72 -6.90 -10.81
C GLY A 199 -23.64 -8.08 -9.84
N LEU A 200 -22.44 -8.56 -9.50
CA LEU A 200 -22.28 -9.54 -8.43
C LEU A 200 -22.68 -8.96 -7.07
N VAL A 201 -22.42 -7.68 -6.83
CA VAL A 201 -22.60 -7.06 -5.50
C VAL A 201 -24.08 -6.78 -5.24
N ASP A 202 -24.64 -7.39 -4.19
CA ASP A 202 -25.95 -6.98 -3.68
C ASP A 202 -25.80 -5.66 -2.93
N ARG A 203 -25.99 -4.55 -3.68
CA ARG A 203 -25.81 -3.20 -3.18
C ARG A 203 -26.79 -2.83 -2.06
N ASN A 204 -28.02 -3.35 -2.09
CA ASN A 204 -29.00 -3.07 -1.04
C ASN A 204 -28.61 -3.78 0.26
N ALA A 205 -28.28 -5.07 0.20
CA ALA A 205 -27.83 -5.82 1.36
C ALA A 205 -26.52 -5.22 1.92
N MET A 206 -25.57 -4.84 1.05
CA MET A 206 -24.34 -4.14 1.43
C MET A 206 -24.63 -2.85 2.21
N TRP A 207 -25.52 -1.99 1.71
CA TRP A 207 -25.92 -0.75 2.37
C TRP A 207 -26.54 -0.99 3.75
N GLN A 208 -27.46 -1.96 3.86
CA GLN A 208 -28.07 -2.32 5.14
C GLN A 208 -27.03 -2.84 6.15
N TRP A 209 -26.11 -3.68 5.70
CA TRP A 209 -25.03 -4.21 6.53
C TRP A 209 -24.07 -3.13 7.00
N ILE A 210 -23.58 -2.27 6.10
CA ILE A 210 -22.72 -1.13 6.47
C ILE A 210 -23.44 -0.21 7.47
N GLY A 211 -24.76 -0.01 7.31
CA GLY A 211 -25.58 0.72 8.29
C GLY A 211 -25.51 0.14 9.70
N ARG A 212 -25.50 -1.19 9.86
CA ARG A 212 -25.35 -1.85 11.17
C ARG A 212 -23.96 -1.69 11.79
N LEU A 213 -22.95 -1.35 10.99
CA LEU A 213 -21.59 -1.12 11.47
C LEU A 213 -21.36 0.31 11.96
N LYS A 214 -22.22 1.26 11.58
CA LYS A 214 -22.12 2.66 12.00
C LYS A 214 -22.26 2.77 13.52
N GLN A 215 -21.31 3.44 14.17
CA GLN A 215 -21.30 3.65 15.61
C GLN A 215 -21.80 5.05 15.98
N THR A 216 -22.19 5.20 17.26
CA THR A 216 -22.81 6.41 17.79
C THR A 216 -21.84 7.58 17.93
N ASP A 217 -20.53 7.30 18.01
CA ASP A 217 -19.49 8.32 18.07
C ASP A 217 -19.04 8.81 16.67
N GLY A 218 -19.61 8.22 15.61
CA GLY A 218 -19.36 8.55 14.22
C GLY A 218 -18.47 7.55 13.46
N GLY A 219 -17.78 6.63 14.13
CA GLY A 219 -16.94 5.64 13.47
C GLY A 219 -17.72 4.46 12.88
N PHE A 220 -16.97 3.45 12.45
CA PHE A 220 -17.49 2.19 11.90
C PHE A 220 -16.73 1.01 12.49
N ARG A 221 -17.47 -0.01 12.91
CA ARG A 221 -16.87 -1.32 13.20
C ARG A 221 -16.44 -2.02 11.92
N VAL A 222 -15.47 -2.92 12.05
CA VAL A 222 -14.99 -3.71 10.92
C VAL A 222 -15.92 -4.87 10.54
N CYS A 223 -16.70 -5.37 11.50
CA CYS A 223 -17.75 -6.35 11.33
C CYS A 223 -18.73 -6.27 12.52
N GLU A 224 -19.85 -6.99 12.44
CA GLU A 224 -20.81 -7.02 13.56
C GLU A 224 -20.14 -7.68 14.78
N GLY A 225 -20.03 -6.92 15.88
CA GLY A 225 -19.32 -7.35 17.10
C GLY A 225 -17.79 -7.20 17.06
N GLY A 226 -17.21 -6.74 15.95
CA GLY A 226 -15.77 -6.50 15.81
C GLY A 226 -15.30 -5.17 16.40
N GLU A 227 -14.01 -4.89 16.23
CA GLU A 227 -13.38 -3.64 16.64
C GLU A 227 -13.86 -2.44 15.82
N GLU A 228 -13.72 -1.26 16.40
CA GLU A 228 -13.92 0.03 15.75
C GLU A 228 -12.59 0.77 15.63
N ASP A 229 -12.20 1.04 14.39
CA ASP A 229 -11.02 1.84 14.07
C ASP A 229 -11.16 2.51 12.69
N VAL A 230 -10.20 3.37 12.35
CA VAL A 230 -10.20 4.10 11.08
C VAL A 230 -10.11 3.21 9.83
N ARG A 231 -9.70 1.94 9.94
CA ARG A 231 -9.76 0.98 8.80
C ARG A 231 -11.22 0.69 8.48
N GLY A 232 -12.05 0.53 9.51
CA GLY A 232 -13.50 0.39 9.37
C GLY A 232 -14.11 1.54 8.59
N ALA A 233 -13.78 2.76 8.99
CA ALA A 233 -14.22 3.99 8.32
C ALA A 233 -13.76 4.07 6.85
N TYR A 234 -12.46 3.89 6.58
CA TYR A 234 -11.92 4.00 5.22
C TYR A 234 -12.47 2.92 4.28
N CYS A 235 -12.55 1.67 4.74
CA CYS A 235 -13.09 0.57 3.94
C CYS A 235 -14.57 0.80 3.62
N ALA A 236 -15.38 1.15 4.63
CA ALA A 236 -16.80 1.44 4.45
C ALA A 236 -17.03 2.59 3.47
N MET A 237 -16.32 3.72 3.63
CA MET A 237 -16.48 4.88 2.76
C MET A 237 -16.00 4.62 1.33
N THR A 238 -14.97 3.79 1.14
CA THR A 238 -14.57 3.35 -0.21
C THR A 238 -15.67 2.56 -0.89
N ILE A 239 -16.29 1.62 -0.19
CA ILE A 239 -17.39 0.79 -0.71
C ILE A 239 -18.61 1.66 -1.02
N ILE A 240 -19.02 2.54 -0.08
CA ILE A 240 -20.14 3.47 -0.27
C ILE A 240 -19.92 4.34 -1.52
N SER A 241 -18.70 4.85 -1.69
CA SER A 241 -18.36 5.75 -2.79
C SER A 241 -18.35 5.04 -4.15
N LEU A 242 -17.69 3.88 -4.27
CA LEU A 242 -17.60 3.13 -5.53
C LEU A 242 -18.93 2.50 -5.97
N LEU A 243 -19.74 2.04 -5.01
CA LEU A 243 -21.03 1.40 -5.28
C LEU A 243 -22.19 2.39 -5.28
N ASP A 244 -21.93 3.69 -5.16
CA ASP A 244 -22.95 4.73 -5.03
C ASP A 244 -24.09 4.32 -4.08
N LEU A 245 -23.72 3.95 -2.85
CA LEU A 245 -24.70 3.58 -1.83
C LEU A 245 -25.35 4.84 -1.25
N PRO A 246 -26.63 4.76 -0.83
CA PRO A 246 -27.32 5.87 -0.19
C PRO A 246 -26.55 6.34 1.05
N LEU A 247 -26.37 7.66 1.18
CA LEU A 247 -25.77 8.23 2.38
C LEU A 247 -26.70 8.18 3.60
N THR A 248 -28.01 8.09 3.38
CA THR A 248 -28.98 7.92 4.47
C THR A 248 -28.72 6.60 5.21
N LEU A 249 -28.91 6.60 6.53
CA LEU A 249 -28.79 5.37 7.29
C LEU A 249 -29.89 4.38 6.91
N ALA A 250 -29.58 3.08 6.88
CA ALA A 250 -30.61 2.07 6.73
C ALA A 250 -31.62 2.14 7.91
N PRO A 251 -32.91 1.83 7.70
CA PRO A 251 -33.92 1.86 8.77
C PRO A 251 -33.53 1.03 10.00
N GLY A 252 -32.86 -0.11 9.81
CA GLY A 252 -32.39 -0.98 10.88
C GLY A 252 -31.05 -0.59 11.51
N SER A 253 -30.51 0.59 11.21
CA SER A 253 -29.25 1.07 11.80
C SER A 253 -29.45 1.57 13.23
N GLN A 254 -28.81 0.92 14.20
CA GLN A 254 -28.84 1.33 15.61
C GLN A 254 -28.33 2.77 15.83
N ALA A 255 -27.44 3.27 14.96
CA ALA A 255 -26.96 4.64 15.01
C ALA A 255 -28.08 5.70 14.92
N ARG A 256 -29.26 5.36 14.36
CA ARG A 256 -30.43 6.24 14.33
C ARG A 256 -30.99 6.54 15.72
N GLU A 257 -30.90 5.58 16.64
CA GLU A 257 -31.36 5.75 18.03
C GLU A 257 -30.51 6.80 18.77
N ALA A 258 -29.26 7.00 18.33
CA ALA A 258 -28.38 8.06 18.81
C ALA A 258 -28.55 9.40 18.06
N GLY A 259 -29.56 9.53 17.21
CA GLY A 259 -29.86 10.76 16.48
C GLY A 259 -29.01 10.99 15.22
N LEU A 260 -28.27 9.99 14.75
CA LEU A 260 -27.56 10.10 13.48
C LEU A 260 -28.52 9.88 12.30
N GLU A 261 -28.33 10.63 11.21
CA GLU A 261 -29.21 10.59 10.04
C GLU A 261 -28.55 9.96 8.81
N SER A 262 -27.22 10.06 8.70
CA SER A 262 -26.44 9.59 7.56
C SER A 262 -25.25 8.71 7.98
N LEU A 263 -24.74 7.91 7.03
CA LEU A 263 -23.50 7.15 7.16
C LEU A 263 -22.28 8.06 7.40
N THR A 264 -22.39 9.34 7.05
CA THR A 264 -21.33 10.33 7.25
C THR A 264 -21.48 11.16 8.54
N SER A 265 -22.62 11.08 9.24
CA SER A 265 -22.84 11.81 10.50
C SER A 265 -21.77 11.46 11.53
N GLY A 266 -21.12 12.48 12.11
CA GLY A 266 -20.07 12.32 13.13
C GLY A 266 -18.74 11.76 12.63
N LEU A 267 -18.64 11.36 11.36
CA LEU A 267 -17.46 10.65 10.85
C LEU A 267 -16.22 11.54 10.77
N PRO A 268 -16.26 12.77 10.22
CA PRO A 268 -15.10 13.66 10.26
C PRO A 268 -14.63 13.97 11.69
N GLU A 269 -15.56 14.09 12.64
CA GLU A 269 -15.26 14.34 14.05
C GLU A 269 -14.60 13.12 14.70
N TYR A 270 -15.07 11.91 14.40
CA TYR A 270 -14.41 10.67 14.83
C TYR A 270 -12.96 10.60 14.35
N LEU A 271 -12.73 10.88 13.05
CA LEU A 271 -11.40 10.87 12.46
C LEU A 271 -10.50 11.96 13.08
N SER A 272 -11.06 13.14 13.36
CA SER A 272 -10.35 14.23 14.06
C SER A 272 -9.87 13.80 15.45
N ARG A 273 -10.72 13.11 16.22
CA ARG A 273 -10.34 12.56 17.55
C ARG A 273 -9.25 11.49 17.50
N CYS A 274 -8.94 10.94 16.33
CA CYS A 274 -7.85 9.99 16.15
C CYS A 274 -6.49 10.68 15.91
N GLN A 275 -6.43 12.00 15.72
CA GLN A 275 -5.15 12.70 15.67
C GLN A 275 -4.52 12.76 17.06
N THR A 276 -3.23 12.48 17.13
CA THR A 276 -2.47 12.36 18.39
C THR A 276 -1.65 13.61 18.68
N PHE A 277 -1.10 13.69 19.88
CA PHE A 277 -0.16 14.75 20.27
C PHE A 277 1.12 14.78 19.42
N GLU A 278 1.49 13.65 18.77
CA GLU A 278 2.64 13.61 17.87
C GLU A 278 2.35 14.29 16.52
N GLY A 279 1.08 14.56 16.21
CA GLY A 279 0.60 15.10 14.93
C GLY A 279 0.09 14.06 13.95
N GLY A 280 0.56 12.81 14.06
CA GLY A 280 0.04 11.69 13.30
C GLY A 280 -1.32 11.20 13.80
N ILE A 281 -1.90 10.26 13.08
CA ILE A 281 -3.25 9.75 13.33
C ILE A 281 -3.16 8.28 13.73
N SER A 282 -3.92 7.90 14.74
CA SER A 282 -3.95 6.55 15.29
C SER A 282 -5.18 5.75 14.82
N GLY A 283 -5.24 4.47 15.20
CA GLY A 283 -6.34 3.58 14.80
C GLY A 283 -7.67 3.96 15.42
N SER A 284 -7.64 4.41 16.66
CA SER A 284 -8.78 4.84 17.46
C SER A 284 -8.34 5.94 18.43
N PRO A 285 -9.25 6.78 18.94
CA PRO A 285 -8.89 7.89 19.81
C PRO A 285 -8.01 7.46 20.99
N GLY A 286 -6.88 8.15 21.18
CA GLY A 286 -5.93 7.91 22.27
C GLY A 286 -4.88 6.82 22.00
N SER A 287 -4.97 6.06 20.90
CA SER A 287 -3.92 5.11 20.49
C SER A 287 -2.69 5.82 19.89
N GLU A 288 -1.59 5.09 19.71
CA GLU A 288 -0.34 5.61 19.10
C GLU A 288 -0.52 5.97 17.60
N ALA A 289 0.13 7.04 17.15
CA ALA A 289 0.09 7.45 15.76
C ALA A 289 0.72 6.40 14.84
N HIS A 290 0.11 6.13 13.69
CA HIS A 290 0.59 5.11 12.77
C HIS A 290 0.28 5.43 11.31
N GLY A 291 1.24 5.19 10.41
CA GLY A 291 1.18 5.60 9.01
C GLY A 291 -0.01 4.99 8.27
N ALA A 292 -0.27 3.70 8.50
CA ALA A 292 -1.44 3.03 7.93
C ALA A 292 -2.77 3.68 8.35
N TYR A 293 -2.89 4.09 9.61
CA TYR A 293 -4.10 4.74 10.11
C TYR A 293 -4.21 6.19 9.64
N ALA A 294 -3.07 6.88 9.52
CA ALA A 294 -3.01 8.20 8.88
C ALA A 294 -3.52 8.15 7.44
N PHE A 295 -3.08 7.19 6.63
CA PHE A 295 -3.62 7.03 5.27
C PHE A 295 -5.13 6.76 5.30
N CYS A 296 -5.60 5.81 6.10
CA CYS A 296 -7.03 5.50 6.20
C CYS A 296 -7.86 6.74 6.53
N ALA A 297 -7.45 7.51 7.54
CA ALA A 297 -8.17 8.71 7.96
C ALA A 297 -8.14 9.82 6.89
N LEU A 298 -6.97 10.11 6.30
CA LEU A 298 -6.83 11.16 5.28
C LEU A 298 -7.55 10.80 3.98
N ALA A 299 -7.47 9.54 3.56
CA ALA A 299 -8.19 9.07 2.38
C ALA A 299 -9.71 9.08 2.63
N CYS A 300 -10.17 8.68 3.82
CA CYS A 300 -11.57 8.76 4.21
C CYS A 300 -12.10 10.19 4.22
N LEU A 301 -11.37 11.14 4.83
CA LEU A 301 -11.70 12.56 4.78
C LEU A 301 -11.73 13.10 3.34
N SER A 302 -10.80 12.68 2.48
CA SER A 302 -10.76 13.06 1.06
C SER A 302 -11.91 12.45 0.24
N ILE A 303 -12.51 11.36 0.72
CA ILE A 303 -13.77 10.82 0.17
C ILE A 303 -14.93 11.72 0.61
N LEU A 304 -14.96 12.16 1.87
CA LEU A 304 -16.03 12.98 2.43
C LEU A 304 -16.09 14.40 1.85
N GLY A 305 -14.98 14.95 1.40
CA GLY A 305 -14.96 16.29 0.81
C GLY A 305 -13.62 16.72 0.23
N PRO A 306 -13.54 17.97 -0.28
CA PRO A 306 -12.30 18.59 -0.75
C PRO A 306 -11.24 18.62 0.37
N PRO A 307 -10.04 18.03 0.19
CA PRO A 307 -8.95 18.04 1.19
C PRO A 307 -8.60 19.44 1.74
N GLU A 308 -8.58 20.46 0.89
CA GLU A 308 -8.32 21.86 1.27
C GLU A 308 -9.39 22.45 2.21
N GLU A 309 -10.59 21.89 2.23
CA GLU A 309 -11.65 22.32 3.15
C GLU A 309 -11.70 21.43 4.39
N ILE A 310 -11.74 20.10 4.17
CA ILE A 310 -12.02 19.15 5.23
C ILE A 310 -10.82 18.90 6.14
N PHE A 311 -9.57 18.94 5.62
CA PHE A 311 -8.40 18.80 6.49
C PHE A 311 -8.24 20.03 7.39
N ASN A 312 -8.42 21.23 6.84
CA ASN A 312 -8.37 22.49 7.61
C ASN A 312 -9.41 22.55 8.75
N ARG A 313 -10.52 21.83 8.63
CA ARG A 313 -11.56 21.77 9.67
C ARG A 313 -11.29 20.71 10.74
N HIS A 314 -10.65 19.60 10.38
CA HIS A 314 -10.62 18.40 11.23
C HIS A 314 -9.21 17.93 11.64
N MET A 315 -8.15 18.54 11.12
CA MET A 315 -6.77 18.13 11.38
C MET A 315 -5.88 19.33 11.69
N ASP A 316 -4.97 19.17 12.65
CA ASP A 316 -3.80 20.03 12.83
C ASP A 316 -2.76 19.68 11.74
N ILE A 317 -2.84 20.40 10.61
CA ILE A 317 -2.00 20.17 9.44
C ILE A 317 -0.50 20.40 9.74
N PRO A 318 -0.06 21.49 10.40
CA PRO A 318 1.35 21.68 10.72
C PRO A 318 1.97 20.52 11.50
N MET A 319 1.27 20.02 12.53
CA MET A 319 1.70 18.87 13.31
C MET A 319 1.73 17.59 12.45
N LEU A 320 0.73 17.38 11.60
CA LEU A 320 0.65 16.24 10.69
C LEU A 320 1.79 16.23 9.66
N VAL A 321 2.12 17.38 9.06
CA VAL A 321 3.25 17.54 8.12
C VAL A 321 4.56 17.16 8.80
N SER A 322 4.79 17.69 10.00
CA SER A 322 6.00 17.39 10.81
C SER A 322 6.11 15.89 11.08
N TRP A 323 5.02 15.27 11.54
CA TRP A 323 4.97 13.85 11.85
C TRP A 323 5.20 12.97 10.60
N LEU A 324 4.51 13.24 9.48
CA LEU A 324 4.68 12.47 8.24
C LEU A 324 6.11 12.59 7.69
N SER A 325 6.70 13.79 7.74
CA SER A 325 8.09 14.03 7.31
C SER A 325 9.07 13.19 8.12
N ALA A 326 8.89 13.14 9.44
CA ALA A 326 9.73 12.37 10.37
C ALA A 326 9.57 10.84 10.24
N ARG A 327 8.78 10.34 9.27
CA ARG A 327 8.73 8.90 8.94
C ARG A 327 9.81 8.48 7.98
N GLN A 328 10.40 9.41 7.23
CA GLN A 328 11.46 9.08 6.29
C GLN A 328 12.83 9.16 6.98
N SER A 329 13.59 8.07 6.95
CA SER A 329 14.95 8.03 7.50
C SER A 329 16.01 8.06 6.41
N ALA A 330 17.21 8.47 6.78
CA ALA A 330 18.42 8.29 5.99
C ALA A 330 19.44 7.51 6.85
N PRO A 331 20.25 6.62 6.24
CA PRO A 331 20.41 6.41 4.81
C PRO A 331 19.39 5.48 4.16
N GLU A 332 18.48 4.83 4.91
CA GLU A 332 17.59 3.84 4.31
C GLU A 332 16.71 4.41 3.20
N GLY A 333 16.24 5.66 3.33
CA GLY A 333 15.38 6.33 2.36
C GLY A 333 13.92 5.85 2.39
N GLY A 334 13.66 4.72 3.03
CA GLY A 334 12.34 4.16 3.28
C GLY A 334 11.56 4.92 4.36
N LEU A 335 10.33 4.47 4.59
CA LEU A 335 9.40 5.09 5.54
C LEU A 335 9.12 4.11 6.69
N SER A 336 9.08 4.63 7.92
CA SER A 336 8.61 3.90 9.10
C SER A 336 7.12 4.16 9.37
N GLY A 337 6.46 3.22 10.04
CA GLY A 337 5.04 3.36 10.36
C GLY A 337 4.77 4.29 11.53
N ARG A 338 5.70 4.41 12.47
CA ARG A 338 5.55 5.18 13.71
C ARG A 338 6.91 5.51 14.30
N THR A 339 6.94 6.48 15.22
CA THR A 339 8.17 7.01 15.83
C THR A 339 9.01 5.89 16.46
N ASN A 340 10.33 5.94 16.25
CA ASN A 340 11.31 4.95 16.77
C ASN A 340 11.07 3.49 16.34
N LYS A 341 10.35 3.25 15.23
CA LYS A 341 10.27 1.95 14.57
C LYS A 341 11.02 1.95 13.26
N LEU A 342 11.28 0.74 12.78
CA LEU A 342 12.08 0.49 11.58
C LEU A 342 11.30 0.89 10.31
N VAL A 343 12.06 1.18 9.26
CA VAL A 343 11.53 1.27 7.89
C VAL A 343 10.88 -0.05 7.46
N ASP A 344 9.86 0.03 6.61
CA ASP A 344 9.18 -1.11 6.00
C ASP A 344 8.62 -0.69 4.63
N GLY A 345 8.82 -1.56 3.64
CA GLY A 345 8.40 -1.36 2.27
C GLY A 345 6.91 -1.05 2.10
N CYS A 346 6.01 -1.58 2.93
CA CYS A 346 4.58 -1.28 2.79
C CYS A 346 4.23 0.18 3.14
N TYR A 347 5.04 0.87 3.95
CA TYR A 347 4.85 2.30 4.23
C TYR A 347 5.20 3.19 3.03
N SER A 348 5.81 2.62 1.97
CA SER A 348 5.89 3.29 0.68
C SER A 348 4.50 3.69 0.17
N HIS A 349 3.46 2.90 0.45
CA HIS A 349 2.07 3.29 0.22
C HIS A 349 1.46 3.99 1.44
N TRP A 350 1.51 3.38 2.62
CA TRP A 350 0.74 3.89 3.76
C TRP A 350 1.21 5.25 4.28
N VAL A 351 2.49 5.57 4.16
CA VAL A 351 2.99 6.92 4.48
C VAL A 351 3.18 7.71 3.19
N GLY A 352 3.76 7.09 2.16
CA GLY A 352 4.01 7.77 0.88
C GLY A 352 2.73 8.26 0.18
N GLY A 353 1.63 7.51 0.32
CA GLY A 353 0.31 7.84 -0.21
C GLY A 353 -0.43 8.92 0.57
N CYS A 354 0.02 9.31 1.76
CA CYS A 354 -0.52 10.48 2.46
C CYS A 354 -0.08 11.79 1.79
N TRP A 355 1.11 11.82 1.17
CA TRP A 355 1.68 13.04 0.62
C TRP A 355 0.82 13.67 -0.48
N PRO A 356 0.32 12.93 -1.49
CA PRO A 356 -0.57 13.55 -2.48
C PRO A 356 -1.86 14.13 -1.89
N LEU A 357 -2.40 13.51 -0.83
CA LEU A 357 -3.61 13.99 -0.16
C LEU A 357 -3.34 15.31 0.56
N LEU A 358 -2.21 15.38 1.25
CA LEU A 358 -1.78 16.56 1.99
C LEU A 358 -1.33 17.69 1.06
N GLU A 359 -0.52 17.39 0.03
CA GLU A 359 -0.12 18.33 -1.02
C GLU A 359 -1.37 18.92 -1.72
N SER A 360 -2.37 18.09 -2.07
CA SER A 360 -3.64 18.59 -2.63
C SER A 360 -4.42 19.48 -1.66
N SER A 361 -4.29 19.30 -0.35
CA SER A 361 -4.94 20.17 0.64
C SER A 361 -4.25 21.53 0.77
N LEU A 362 -2.93 21.58 0.57
CA LEU A 362 -2.11 22.80 0.68
C LEU A 362 -2.15 23.65 -0.59
N GLU A 363 -2.19 22.99 -1.75
CA GLU A 363 -2.16 23.66 -3.06
C GLU A 363 -3.56 23.90 -3.65
N GLY A 364 -4.57 23.18 -3.15
CA GLY A 364 -5.93 23.22 -3.69
C GLY A 364 -6.03 22.54 -5.06
N LYS A 365 -6.88 23.08 -5.95
CA LYS A 365 -6.98 22.64 -7.34
C LYS A 365 -5.94 23.41 -8.16
N PRO A 366 -4.94 22.75 -8.77
CA PRO A 366 -4.02 23.45 -9.65
C PRO A 366 -4.79 24.16 -10.77
N ASP A 367 -4.41 25.42 -11.04
CA ASP A 367 -4.78 26.06 -12.30
C ASP A 367 -4.29 25.14 -13.43
N ASN A 368 -5.15 24.83 -14.41
CA ASN A 368 -5.06 23.76 -15.43
C ASN A 368 -3.76 23.70 -16.29
N THR A 369 -2.72 24.45 -15.94
CA THR A 369 -1.51 24.64 -16.74
C THR A 369 -0.25 23.99 -16.16
N LYS A 370 -0.18 23.65 -14.85
CA LYS A 370 1.04 23.04 -14.26
C LYS A 370 0.74 22.07 -13.09
N PRO A 371 1.37 20.88 -13.06
CA PRO A 371 1.32 20.01 -11.89
C PRO A 371 2.08 20.62 -10.70
N PRO A 372 1.80 20.16 -9.46
CA PRO A 372 2.55 20.50 -8.25
C PRO A 372 4.06 20.37 -8.45
N THR A 373 4.85 21.39 -8.11
CA THR A 373 6.30 21.40 -8.37
C THR A 373 7.16 20.95 -7.19
N ASN A 374 6.62 20.89 -5.97
CA ASN A 374 7.40 20.59 -4.77
C ASN A 374 6.84 19.36 -4.07
N SER A 375 7.67 18.34 -3.84
CA SER A 375 7.30 17.21 -2.99
C SER A 375 7.77 17.46 -1.56
N LEU A 376 6.91 17.15 -0.59
CA LEU A 376 7.22 17.32 0.83
C LEU A 376 8.04 16.17 1.43
N PHE A 377 8.45 15.20 0.60
CA PHE A 377 9.28 14.06 0.98
C PHE A 377 10.34 13.74 -0.08
N SER A 378 11.35 12.97 0.30
CA SER A 378 12.40 12.55 -0.63
C SER A 378 11.90 11.40 -1.51
N ARG A 379 11.43 11.73 -2.72
CA ARG A 379 11.14 10.73 -3.76
C ARG A 379 12.38 9.88 -4.07
N GLU A 380 13.56 10.50 -4.18
CA GLU A 380 14.84 9.80 -4.41
C GLU A 380 15.10 8.74 -3.34
N GLY A 381 15.04 9.12 -2.06
CA GLY A 381 15.28 8.18 -0.95
C GLY A 381 14.34 6.99 -1.01
N LEU A 382 13.05 7.24 -1.28
CA LEU A 382 12.06 6.17 -1.35
C LEU A 382 12.31 5.25 -2.56
N ILE A 383 12.64 5.80 -3.73
CA ILE A 383 12.99 5.00 -4.92
C ILE A 383 14.22 4.11 -4.64
N ARG A 384 15.26 4.66 -4.00
CA ARG A 384 16.47 3.90 -3.61
C ARG A 384 16.14 2.76 -2.66
N TYR A 385 15.28 3.01 -1.66
CA TYR A 385 14.83 1.96 -0.74
C TYR A 385 14.06 0.86 -1.46
N ILE A 386 13.09 1.22 -2.31
CA ILE A 386 12.24 0.27 -3.01
C ILE A 386 13.06 -0.60 -3.96
N LEU A 387 13.79 0.03 -4.89
CA LEU A 387 14.52 -0.68 -5.94
C LEU A 387 15.78 -1.35 -5.39
N GLY A 388 16.45 -0.75 -4.40
CA GLY A 388 17.64 -1.30 -3.77
C GLY A 388 17.33 -2.40 -2.74
N CYS A 389 16.45 -2.12 -1.78
CA CYS A 389 16.30 -2.94 -0.57
C CYS A 389 15.10 -3.89 -0.60
N CYS A 390 14.02 -3.57 -1.33
CA CYS A 390 12.75 -4.32 -1.26
C CYS A 390 12.56 -5.39 -2.33
N GLN A 391 13.39 -5.46 -3.38
CA GLN A 391 13.23 -6.47 -4.42
C GLN A 391 13.67 -7.87 -3.94
N GLY A 392 12.83 -8.88 -4.15
CA GLY A 392 13.19 -10.29 -3.98
C GLY A 392 13.97 -10.84 -5.17
N THR A 393 14.87 -11.79 -4.94
CA THR A 393 15.69 -12.41 -5.99
C THR A 393 14.90 -13.28 -6.96
N ASP A 394 13.79 -13.85 -6.50
CA ASP A 394 12.95 -14.80 -7.25
C ASP A 394 11.55 -14.23 -7.55
N GLY A 395 11.42 -12.91 -7.60
CA GLY A 395 10.15 -12.21 -7.75
C GLY A 395 9.50 -11.82 -6.41
N GLY A 396 8.51 -10.93 -6.48
CA GLY A 396 7.91 -10.28 -5.31
C GLY A 396 8.79 -9.20 -4.67
N LEU A 397 8.16 -8.37 -3.82
CA LEU A 397 8.83 -7.39 -2.97
C LEU A 397 8.53 -7.68 -1.49
N ARG A 398 9.34 -7.11 -0.59
CA ARG A 398 9.37 -7.42 0.85
C ARG A 398 9.34 -6.15 1.72
N ASP A 399 9.07 -6.36 3.00
CA ASP A 399 9.24 -5.38 4.10
C ASP A 399 10.64 -4.72 4.04
N LYS A 400 11.69 -5.50 4.31
CA LYS A 400 13.08 -5.05 4.38
C LYS A 400 14.05 -6.20 4.08
N PRO A 401 15.34 -5.94 3.84
CA PRO A 401 16.35 -6.98 3.70
C PRO A 401 16.32 -7.98 4.87
N GLY A 402 16.34 -9.28 4.53
CA GLY A 402 16.22 -10.38 5.49
C GLY A 402 14.79 -10.85 5.77
N LYS A 403 13.77 -10.22 5.17
CA LYS A 403 12.38 -10.72 5.18
C LYS A 403 12.05 -11.46 3.89
N HIS A 404 11.11 -12.39 3.97
CA HIS A 404 10.54 -13.05 2.80
C HIS A 404 9.66 -12.07 2.01
N VAL A 405 9.45 -12.40 0.72
CA VAL A 405 8.49 -11.69 -0.13
C VAL A 405 7.08 -12.21 0.13
N ASP A 406 6.10 -11.33 -0.01
CA ASP A 406 4.67 -11.65 0.03
C ASP A 406 3.88 -10.71 -0.89
N SER A 407 2.66 -11.08 -1.24
CA SER A 407 1.81 -10.28 -2.14
C SER A 407 1.40 -8.93 -1.54
N TYR A 408 1.28 -8.83 -0.22
CA TYR A 408 0.94 -7.57 0.47
C TYR A 408 2.05 -6.52 0.27
N HIS A 409 3.29 -6.86 0.59
CA HIS A 409 4.44 -5.98 0.37
C HIS A 409 4.66 -5.75 -1.12
N THR A 410 4.53 -6.79 -1.95
CA THR A 410 4.62 -6.65 -3.41
C THR A 410 3.67 -5.57 -3.94
N CYS A 411 2.40 -5.60 -3.53
CA CYS A 411 1.40 -4.61 -3.89
C CYS A 411 1.77 -3.20 -3.36
N TYR A 412 1.97 -3.05 -2.06
CA TYR A 412 2.12 -1.72 -1.46
C TYR A 412 3.47 -1.05 -1.71
N VAL A 413 4.54 -1.84 -1.90
CA VAL A 413 5.84 -1.32 -2.34
C VAL A 413 5.73 -0.79 -3.78
N MET A 414 5.07 -1.52 -4.68
CA MET A 414 4.83 -1.04 -6.05
C MET A 414 3.93 0.19 -6.10
N ALA A 415 2.89 0.24 -5.25
CA ALA A 415 2.03 1.42 -5.15
C ALA A 415 2.83 2.66 -4.72
N GLY A 416 3.75 2.51 -3.76
CA GLY A 416 4.66 3.58 -3.37
C GLY A 416 5.61 4.00 -4.49
N LEU A 417 6.18 3.04 -5.24
CA LEU A 417 7.02 3.35 -6.40
C LEU A 417 6.23 4.13 -7.46
N SER A 418 5.04 3.65 -7.82
CA SER A 418 4.13 4.36 -8.73
C SER A 418 3.86 5.79 -8.25
N ALA A 419 3.62 6.01 -6.95
CA ALA A 419 3.37 7.34 -6.40
C ALA A 419 4.60 8.27 -6.50
N THR A 420 5.83 7.77 -6.39
CA THR A 420 7.04 8.60 -6.64
C THR A 420 7.20 9.00 -8.11
N GLN A 421 6.65 8.20 -9.03
CA GLN A 421 6.77 8.35 -10.47
C GLN A 421 5.68 9.24 -11.09
N ASN A 422 4.69 9.68 -10.29
CA ASN A 422 3.53 10.42 -10.74
C ASN A 422 3.18 11.57 -9.77
N HIS A 423 2.72 12.70 -10.31
CA HIS A 423 2.01 13.70 -9.52
C HIS A 423 0.53 13.33 -9.52
N HIS A 424 -0.09 13.33 -8.35
CA HIS A 424 -1.53 13.13 -8.20
C HIS A 424 -2.15 14.42 -7.70
N TYR A 425 -3.23 14.86 -8.34
CA TYR A 425 -3.86 16.15 -8.06
C TYR A 425 -5.34 16.09 -8.43
N ARG A 426 -6.14 16.96 -7.83
CA ARG A 426 -7.57 17.11 -8.20
C ARG A 426 -7.75 18.16 -9.27
N THR A 427 -8.84 18.05 -10.02
CA THR A 427 -9.23 19.03 -11.02
C THR A 427 -10.65 19.55 -10.74
N ALA A 428 -11.09 20.54 -11.51
CA ALA A 428 -12.49 20.97 -11.50
C ALA A 428 -13.43 19.95 -12.21
N SER A 429 -12.88 19.01 -12.98
CA SER A 429 -13.63 18.00 -13.72
C SER A 429 -13.70 16.71 -12.91
N SER A 430 -14.93 16.30 -12.60
CA SER A 430 -15.23 14.99 -12.02
C SER A 430 -16.03 14.16 -13.01
N VAL A 431 -15.89 12.83 -12.95
CA VAL A 431 -16.76 11.94 -13.74
C VAL A 431 -18.18 11.83 -13.18
N THR A 432 -18.41 12.28 -11.94
CA THR A 432 -19.75 12.36 -11.33
C THR A 432 -20.10 13.80 -10.92
N SER A 433 -21.37 14.15 -11.06
CA SER A 433 -21.93 15.43 -10.63
C SER A 433 -22.51 15.42 -9.20
N ASN A 434 -22.55 14.26 -8.54
CA ASN A 434 -23.30 14.06 -7.30
C ASN A 434 -22.35 13.99 -6.08
N ASN A 435 -22.75 13.24 -5.04
CA ASN A 435 -21.89 12.93 -3.90
C ASN A 435 -20.52 12.42 -4.37
N PHE A 436 -19.47 12.74 -3.63
CA PHE A 436 -18.09 12.30 -3.92
C PHE A 436 -17.45 12.91 -5.18
N SER A 437 -17.96 14.01 -5.74
CA SER A 437 -17.37 14.61 -6.94
C SER A 437 -15.87 14.94 -6.79
N SER A 438 -15.44 15.40 -5.60
CA SER A 438 -14.02 15.64 -5.28
C SER A 438 -13.18 14.36 -5.36
N SER A 439 -13.74 13.22 -4.95
CA SER A 439 -13.05 11.93 -4.95
C SER A 439 -12.84 11.39 -6.36
N PHE A 440 -13.71 11.76 -7.30
CA PHE A 440 -13.65 11.36 -8.71
C PHE A 440 -13.09 12.46 -9.64
N SER A 441 -12.49 13.51 -9.07
CA SER A 441 -11.79 14.56 -9.83
C SER A 441 -10.27 14.42 -9.80
N TRP A 442 -9.75 13.41 -9.10
CA TRP A 442 -8.33 13.08 -9.08
C TRP A 442 -7.85 12.64 -10.45
N LYS A 443 -6.68 13.16 -10.83
CA LYS A 443 -5.93 12.80 -12.02
C LYS A 443 -4.48 12.58 -11.64
N SER A 444 -3.73 11.98 -12.56
CA SER A 444 -2.29 11.81 -12.42
C SER A 444 -1.55 12.26 -13.67
N SER A 445 -0.32 12.71 -13.49
CA SER A 445 0.61 12.97 -14.58
C SER A 445 2.00 12.41 -14.25
N PRO A 446 2.77 11.95 -15.24
CA PRO A 446 4.12 11.46 -15.00
C PRO A 446 4.99 12.53 -14.34
N ASN A 447 5.65 12.18 -13.24
CA ASN A 447 6.76 12.95 -12.71
C ASN A 447 7.93 12.87 -13.72
N ARG A 448 8.39 14.04 -14.15
CA ARG A 448 9.51 14.24 -15.09
C ARG A 448 10.61 15.11 -14.51
N ASP A 449 10.63 15.27 -13.19
CA ASP A 449 11.67 16.02 -12.49
C ASP A 449 13.07 15.50 -12.88
N PRO A 450 14.03 16.39 -13.17
CA PRO A 450 15.40 15.99 -13.52
C PRO A 450 16.12 15.20 -12.43
N GLY A 451 15.66 15.28 -11.17
CA GLY A 451 16.20 14.57 -10.02
C GLY A 451 15.65 13.14 -9.83
N ASN A 452 14.86 12.62 -10.76
CA ASN A 452 14.35 11.25 -10.68
C ASN A 452 15.47 10.22 -10.92
N VAL A 453 15.64 9.30 -9.99
CA VAL A 453 16.71 8.29 -10.01
C VAL A 453 16.29 6.91 -10.55
N PHE A 454 15.03 6.75 -10.95
CA PHE A 454 14.53 5.53 -11.62
C PHE A 454 14.72 5.61 -13.13
N SER A 455 14.92 4.47 -13.80
CA SER A 455 15.01 4.38 -15.25
C SER A 455 13.64 4.39 -15.90
N ARG A 456 13.56 4.80 -17.18
CA ARG A 456 12.30 4.80 -17.94
C ARG A 456 11.59 3.44 -17.94
N GLY A 457 12.35 2.34 -17.95
CA GLY A 457 11.83 0.97 -17.87
C GLY A 457 11.17 0.60 -16.54
N ASP A 458 11.45 1.35 -15.47
CA ASP A 458 10.91 1.08 -14.13
C ASP A 458 9.50 1.66 -13.93
N ARG A 459 8.96 2.37 -14.93
CA ARG A 459 7.70 3.10 -14.82
C ARG A 459 6.52 2.16 -14.62
N LEU A 460 5.73 2.39 -13.57
CA LEU A 460 4.50 1.71 -13.26
C LEU A 460 3.28 2.55 -13.65
N GLU A 461 2.16 1.89 -13.86
CA GLU A 461 0.87 2.54 -14.10
C GLU A 461 0.36 3.23 -12.82
N PRO A 462 -0.22 4.44 -12.92
CA PRO A 462 -0.67 5.21 -11.77
C PRO A 462 -1.96 4.65 -11.15
N MET A 463 -1.95 4.48 -9.84
CA MET A 463 -3.12 4.11 -9.04
C MET A 463 -3.83 5.35 -8.49
N HIS A 464 -5.15 5.27 -8.33
CA HIS A 464 -5.94 6.32 -7.70
C HIS A 464 -5.49 6.49 -6.23
N PRO A 465 -5.16 7.71 -5.76
CA PRO A 465 -4.56 7.89 -4.44
C PRO A 465 -5.53 7.57 -3.29
N LEU A 466 -6.85 7.67 -3.53
CA LEU A 466 -7.88 7.28 -2.56
C LEU A 466 -8.26 5.80 -2.60
N TYR A 467 -8.49 5.23 -3.78
CA TYR A 467 -9.12 3.92 -3.93
C TYR A 467 -8.13 2.78 -4.18
N MET A 468 -6.85 3.11 -4.39
CA MET A 468 -5.77 2.15 -4.65
C MET A 468 -6.13 1.13 -5.75
N ILE A 469 -6.71 1.61 -6.85
CA ILE A 469 -6.96 0.88 -8.09
C ILE A 469 -6.70 1.82 -9.27
N PRO A 470 -6.55 1.34 -10.51
CA PRO A 470 -6.42 2.26 -11.65
C PRO A 470 -7.59 3.24 -11.70
N HIS A 471 -7.33 4.51 -12.03
CA HIS A 471 -8.35 5.57 -12.06
C HIS A 471 -9.58 5.14 -12.87
N LYS A 472 -9.36 4.56 -14.05
CA LYS A 472 -10.42 4.05 -14.92
C LYS A 472 -11.30 2.97 -14.27
N ALA A 473 -10.72 2.09 -13.45
CA ALA A 473 -11.49 1.04 -12.76
C ALA A 473 -12.44 1.64 -11.72
N ALA A 474 -11.99 2.64 -10.96
CA ALA A 474 -12.82 3.37 -10.02
C ALA A 474 -13.95 4.15 -10.74
N GLU A 475 -13.60 4.89 -11.80
CA GLU A 475 -14.55 5.65 -12.61
C GLU A 475 -15.63 4.73 -13.21
N GLN A 476 -15.25 3.59 -13.77
CA GLN A 476 -16.19 2.64 -14.38
C GLN A 476 -17.18 2.02 -13.39
N MET A 477 -16.71 1.60 -12.22
CA MET A 477 -17.59 1.02 -11.20
C MET A 477 -18.57 2.07 -10.65
N ARG A 478 -18.09 3.29 -10.44
CA ARG A 478 -18.92 4.42 -10.01
C ARG A 478 -20.02 4.72 -11.02
N LEU A 479 -19.66 4.95 -12.28
CA LEU A 479 -20.60 5.30 -13.34
C LEU A 479 -21.64 4.19 -13.58
N TRP A 480 -21.22 2.93 -13.54
CA TRP A 480 -22.15 1.80 -13.63
C TRP A 480 -23.14 1.78 -12.45
N SER A 481 -22.67 2.06 -11.23
CA SER A 481 -23.51 2.09 -10.04
C SER A 481 -24.53 3.25 -10.07
N GLU A 482 -24.12 4.42 -10.56
CA GLU A 482 -25.01 5.58 -10.73
C GLU A 482 -26.09 5.34 -11.80
N ALA A 483 -25.75 4.61 -12.87
CA ALA A 483 -26.71 4.22 -13.90
C ALA A 483 -27.77 3.23 -13.40
N GLN A 484 -27.58 2.63 -12.22
CA GLN A 484 -28.50 1.69 -11.59
C GLN A 484 -28.86 2.17 -10.17
N PRO A 485 -29.68 3.22 -10.02
CA PRO A 485 -29.99 3.77 -8.70
C PRO A 485 -30.68 2.74 -7.81
N LEU A 486 -30.25 2.67 -6.54
CA LEU A 486 -30.92 1.86 -5.52
C LEU A 486 -32.28 2.49 -5.20
N THR A 487 -33.33 1.67 -5.17
CA THR A 487 -34.64 2.05 -4.61
C THR A 487 -34.57 1.77 -3.11
N VAL A 488 -34.56 2.83 -2.31
CA VAL A 488 -34.25 2.80 -0.87
C VAL A 488 -35.50 2.99 -0.02
#